data_AF-A0A7J2YF48-F1
#
_entry.id   AF-A0A7J2YF48-F1
#
_cell.length_a   1.000
_cell.length_b   1.000
_cell.length_c   1.000
_cell.angle_alpha   90.00
_cell.angle_beta   90.00
_cell.angle_gamma   90.00
#
_symmetry.space_group_name_H-M   'P 1'
#
loop_
_entity.id
_entity.type
_entity.pdbx_description
1 polymer ?
#
loop_
_entity_poly.entity_id
_entity_poly.type
_entity_poly.pdbx_seq_one_letter_code
_entity_poly.pdbx_strand_id
1 'polypeptide(L)'
;MSLCKNFIEILNSLSPKRVALLCHRNADPDSFGSAYALRELLTKVYADIDVLIVAPEGLNSSSRRLLKHIDSVNVLENIEGNVDVLIMVDAISFIQLG
;
A
#
# COMPACT_ATOMS: atom_id res chain seq x y z
N MET A 1 11.77 -10.99 16.19
CA MET A 1 10.89 -12.06 15.64
C MET A 1 9.40 -11.90 16.03
N SER A 2 9.03 -11.05 17.01
CA SER A 2 7.63 -10.90 17.45
C SER A 2 6.78 -9.95 16.58
N LEU A 3 7.36 -8.89 16.02
CA LEU A 3 6.59 -7.82 15.37
C LEU A 3 5.87 -8.29 14.09
N CYS A 4 6.55 -9.00 13.19
CA CYS A 4 5.93 -9.50 11.96
C CYS A 4 4.82 -10.53 12.24
N LYS A 5 4.98 -11.35 13.30
CA LYS A 5 3.93 -12.28 13.73
C LYS A 5 2.70 -11.54 14.21
N ASN A 6 2.88 -10.54 15.08
CA ASN A 6 1.79 -9.70 15.56
C ASN A 6 1.07 -8.99 14.40
N PHE A 7 1.80 -8.49 13.41
CA PHE A 7 1.21 -7.87 12.22
C PHE A 7 0.29 -8.83 11.47
N ILE A 8 0.77 -10.05 11.17
CA ILE A 8 -0.02 -11.07 10.48
C ILE A 8 -1.20 -11.55 11.34
N GLU A 9 -1.03 -11.67 12.66
CA GLU A 9 -2.10 -12.03 13.58
C GLU A 9 -3.22 -10.98 13.59
N ILE A 10 -2.86 -9.69 13.61
CA ILE A 10 -3.83 -8.59 13.49
C ILE A 10 -4.57 -8.69 12.15
N LEU A 11 -3.84 -8.82 11.03
CA LEU A 11 -4.48 -8.94 9.73
C LEU A 11 -5.41 -10.15 9.64
N ASN A 12 -4.99 -11.31 10.16
CA ASN A 12 -5.82 -12.52 10.18
C ASN A 12 -7.08 -12.33 11.02
N SER A 13 -6.98 -11.62 12.15
CA SER A 13 -8.14 -11.33 13.02
C SER A 13 -9.21 -10.47 12.33
N LEU A 14 -8.80 -9.63 11.38
CA LEU A 14 -9.67 -8.77 10.59
C LEU A 14 -10.22 -9.47 9.35
N SER A 15 -9.54 -10.51 8.86
CA SER A 15 -9.90 -11.26 7.64
C SER A 15 -10.23 -10.35 6.45
N PRO A 16 -9.36 -9.39 6.09
CA PRO A 16 -9.66 -8.39 5.08
C PRO A 16 -9.75 -9.01 3.69
N LYS A 17 -10.73 -8.55 2.91
CA LYS A 17 -10.83 -8.84 1.48
C LYS A 17 -10.29 -7.70 0.64
N ARG A 18 -10.31 -6.47 1.17
CA ARG A 18 -9.83 -5.27 0.47
C ARG A 18 -8.97 -4.39 1.37
N VAL A 19 -7.73 -4.18 0.95
CA VAL A 19 -6.71 -3.41 1.69
C VAL A 19 -6.23 -2.23 0.85
N ALA A 20 -6.15 -1.05 1.45
CA ALA A 20 -5.50 0.10 0.84
C ALA A 20 -4.15 0.39 1.50
N LEU A 21 -3.10 0.45 0.68
CA LEU A 21 -1.77 0.87 1.08
C LEU A 21 -1.61 2.36 0.73
N LEU A 22 -1.62 3.22 1.75
CA LEU A 22 -1.49 4.66 1.57
C LEU A 22 -0.03 5.10 1.61
N CYS A 23 0.41 5.70 0.52
CA CYS A 23 1.66 6.44 0.42
C CYS A 23 1.47 7.88 0.91
N HIS A 24 2.56 8.56 1.27
CA HIS A 24 2.55 9.99 1.53
C HIS A 24 2.34 10.80 0.22
N ARG A 25 2.03 12.09 0.33
CA ARG A 25 1.89 13.01 -0.82
C ARG A 25 3.14 13.03 -1.68
N ASN A 26 2.99 13.11 -3.01
CA ASN A 26 4.10 13.08 -3.97
C ASN A 26 5.06 11.90 -3.67
N ALA A 27 4.49 10.70 -3.57
CA ALA A 27 5.14 9.50 -3.06
C ALA A 27 6.47 9.23 -3.78
N ASP A 28 7.53 9.08 -2.99
CA ASP A 28 8.87 8.83 -3.49
C ASP A 28 9.15 7.32 -3.64
N PRO A 29 10.34 6.93 -4.13
CA PRO A 29 10.63 5.51 -4.35
C PRO A 29 10.58 4.66 -3.08
N ASP A 30 10.80 5.24 -1.89
CA ASP A 30 10.74 4.49 -0.64
C ASP A 30 9.30 4.19 -0.24
N SER A 31 8.43 5.20 -0.28
CA SER A 31 7.00 5.04 0.01
C SER A 31 6.32 4.12 -1.02
N PHE A 32 6.51 4.39 -2.32
CA PHE A 32 5.95 3.55 -3.38
C PHE A 32 6.55 2.13 -3.38
N GLY A 33 7.86 2.00 -3.21
CA GLY A 33 8.54 0.71 -3.19
C GLY A 33 8.10 -0.15 -2.01
N SER A 34 7.93 0.45 -0.84
CA SER A 34 7.43 -0.24 0.36
C SER A 34 5.98 -0.69 0.19
N ALA A 35 5.11 0.16 -0.38
CA ALA A 35 3.74 -0.21 -0.70
C ALA A 35 3.67 -1.35 -1.73
N TYR A 36 4.50 -1.28 -2.78
CA TYR A 36 4.61 -2.33 -3.78
C TYR A 36 5.07 -3.67 -3.18
N ALA A 37 6.14 -3.66 -2.38
CA ALA A 37 6.65 -4.87 -1.74
C ALA A 37 5.61 -5.50 -0.80
N LEU A 38 4.90 -4.67 -0.03
CA LEU A 38 3.84 -5.14 0.87
C LEU A 38 2.64 -5.69 0.09
N ARG A 39 2.24 -5.05 -1.02
CA ARG A 39 1.21 -5.60 -1.92
C ARG A 39 1.58 -7.00 -2.37
N GLU A 40 2.78 -7.17 -2.93
CA GLU A 40 3.25 -8.47 -3.43
C GLU A 40 3.34 -9.53 -2.33
N LEU A 41 3.64 -9.14 -1.10
CA LEU A 41 3.62 -10.05 0.03
C LEU A 41 2.17 -10.48 0.37
N LEU A 42 1.27 -9.51 0.50
CA LEU A 42 -0.12 -9.78 0.88
C LEU A 42 -0.84 -10.63 -0.16
N THR A 43 -0.66 -10.36 -1.46
CA THR A 43 -1.27 -11.15 -2.54
C THR A 43 -0.71 -12.57 -2.65
N LYS A 44 0.49 -12.83 -2.13
CA LYS A 44 1.06 -14.18 -2.03
C LYS A 44 0.60 -14.93 -0.79
N VAL A 45 0.38 -14.22 0.31
CA VAL A 45 -0.05 -14.81 1.59
C VAL A 45 -1.54 -15.10 1.60
N TYR A 46 -2.35 -14.26 0.97
CA TYR A 46 -3.81 -14.36 0.94
C TYR A 46 -4.30 -14.59 -0.50
N ALA A 47 -5.06 -15.66 -0.71
CA ALA A 47 -5.48 -16.10 -2.05
C ALA A 47 -6.56 -15.22 -2.71
N ASP A 48 -7.32 -14.46 -1.93
CA ASP A 48 -8.48 -13.67 -2.39
C ASP A 48 -8.50 -12.29 -1.72
N ILE A 49 -7.39 -11.56 -1.86
CA ILE A 49 -7.24 -10.21 -1.33
C ILE A 49 -7.05 -9.19 -2.47
N ASP A 50 -7.86 -8.14 -2.47
CA ASP A 50 -7.66 -6.96 -3.30
C ASP A 50 -6.79 -5.96 -2.55
N VAL A 51 -5.60 -5.66 -3.08
CA VAL A 51 -4.64 -4.75 -2.45
C VAL A 51 -4.36 -3.58 -3.38
N LEU A 52 -4.86 -2.42 -2.98
CA LEU A 52 -4.73 -1.16 -3.68
C LEU A 52 -3.50 -0.40 -3.21
N ILE A 53 -2.75 0.20 -4.13
CA ILE A 53 -1.73 1.20 -3.80
C ILE A 53 -2.30 2.57 -4.10
N VAL A 54 -2.28 3.47 -3.12
CA VAL A 54 -2.89 4.79 -3.22
C VAL A 54 -1.87 5.85 -2.85
N ALA A 55 -1.67 6.83 -3.73
CA ALA A 55 -0.85 8.01 -3.51
C ALA A 55 -1.73 9.25 -3.74
N PRO A 56 -2.23 9.93 -2.70
CA PRO A 56 -3.28 10.94 -2.84
C PRO A 56 -2.94 12.13 -3.76
N GLU A 57 -1.68 12.54 -3.80
CA GLU A 57 -1.16 13.56 -4.73
C GLU A 57 -0.28 12.94 -5.85
N GLY A 58 -0.47 11.65 -6.09
CA GLY A 58 0.28 10.87 -7.06
C GLY A 58 1.73 10.58 -6.66
N LEU A 59 2.43 9.93 -7.57
CA LEU A 59 3.86 9.59 -7.47
C LEU A 59 4.73 10.79 -7.86
N ASN A 60 5.94 10.90 -7.31
CA ASN A 60 6.92 11.87 -7.81
C ASN A 60 7.57 11.44 -9.15
N SER A 61 8.45 12.28 -9.71
CA SER A 61 9.10 12.00 -11.00
C SER A 61 9.97 10.74 -10.99
N SER A 62 10.68 10.48 -9.89
CA SER A 62 11.52 9.28 -9.71
C SER A 62 10.66 8.02 -9.61
N SER A 63 9.60 8.03 -8.80
CA SER A 63 8.66 6.92 -8.65
C SER A 63 7.90 6.63 -9.94
N ARG A 64 7.49 7.67 -10.69
CA ARG A 64 6.89 7.48 -12.03
C ARG A 64 7.85 6.80 -13.00
N ARG A 65 9.14 7.09 -12.94
CA ARG A 65 10.15 6.39 -13.77
C ARG A 65 10.30 4.94 -13.33
N LEU A 66 10.27 4.67 -12.03
CA LEU A 66 10.31 3.32 -11.49
C LEU A 66 9.09 2.50 -11.94
N LEU A 67 7.89 3.06 -11.81
CA LEU A 67 6.63 2.41 -12.21
C LEU A 67 6.64 1.93 -13.67
N LYS A 68 7.31 2.65 -14.59
CA LYS A 68 7.45 2.24 -16.00
C LYS A 68 8.20 0.92 -16.21
N HIS A 69 8.92 0.44 -15.20
CA HIS A 69 9.70 -0.80 -15.24
C HIS A 69 9.07 -1.90 -14.37
N ILE A 70 7.93 -1.63 -13.75
CA ILE A 70 7.20 -2.57 -12.91
C ILE A 70 5.87 -2.85 -13.59
N ASP A 71 5.71 -4.08 -14.08
CA ASP A 71 4.48 -4.50 -14.73
C ASP A 71 3.34 -4.68 -13.73
N SER A 72 2.10 -4.52 -14.22
CA SER A 72 0.88 -4.95 -13.51
C SER A 72 0.61 -4.29 -12.15
N VAL A 73 1.07 -3.05 -11.97
CA VAL A 73 0.76 -2.20 -10.81
C VAL A 73 0.08 -0.94 -11.28
N ASN A 74 -1.10 -0.65 -10.71
CA ASN A 74 -1.74 0.63 -10.83
C ASN A 74 -1.63 1.37 -9.49
N VAL A 75 -1.32 2.67 -9.54
CA VAL A 75 -1.31 3.53 -8.36
C VAL A 75 -2.48 4.49 -8.49
N LEU A 76 -3.38 4.43 -7.52
CA LEU A 76 -4.59 5.25 -7.50
C LEU A 76 -4.31 6.56 -6.76
N GLU A 77 -5.02 7.62 -7.13
CA GLU A 77 -5.00 8.87 -6.37
C GLU A 77 -6.08 8.90 -5.28
N ASN A 78 -7.12 8.08 -5.41
CA ASN A 78 -8.21 8.02 -4.44
C ASN A 78 -8.67 6.57 -4.23
N ILE A 79 -9.27 6.32 -3.06
CA ILE A 79 -9.95 5.06 -2.77
C ILE A 79 -11.40 5.19 -3.23
N GLU A 80 -11.84 4.29 -4.10
CA GLU A 80 -13.24 4.16 -4.49
C GLU A 80 -13.93 3.01 -3.73
N GLY A 81 -15.05 3.32 -3.09
CA GLY A 81 -15.82 2.37 -2.29
C GLY A 81 -15.19 2.07 -0.92
N ASN A 82 -15.61 0.96 -0.32
CA ASN A 82 -15.13 0.56 1.01
C ASN A 82 -13.83 -0.24 0.91
N VAL A 83 -13.00 -0.10 1.94
CA VAL A 83 -11.81 -0.92 2.20
C VAL A 83 -11.92 -1.43 3.64
N ASP A 84 -11.50 -2.66 3.88
CA ASP A 84 -11.59 -3.29 5.20
C ASP A 84 -10.45 -2.84 6.11
N VAL A 85 -9.27 -2.62 5.51
CA VAL A 85 -8.05 -2.22 6.21
C VAL A 85 -7.31 -1.15 5.40
N LEU A 86 -6.79 -0.16 6.11
CA LEU A 86 -5.94 0.88 5.58
C LEU A 86 -4.59 0.80 6.29
N ILE A 87 -3.52 0.69 5.51
CA ILE A 87 -2.14 0.62 6.00
C ILE A 87 -1.39 1.81 5.45
N MET A 88 -0.90 2.67 6.34
CA MET A 88 -0.02 3.77 5.95
C MET A 88 1.42 3.27 5.82
N VAL A 89 2.08 3.64 4.73
CA VAL A 89 3.44 3.22 4.42
C VAL A 89 4.31 4.46 4.26
N ASP A 90 5.43 4.50 4.98
CA ASP A 90 6.34 5.65 5.02
C ASP A 90 5.63 6.98 5.37
N ALA A 91 4.66 6.90 6.28
CA ALA A 91 3.94 8.03 6.82
C ALA A 91 3.57 7.76 8.28
N ILE A 92 3.71 8.78 9.13
CA ILE A 92 3.40 8.69 10.57
C ILE A 92 2.18 9.53 10.96
N SER A 93 1.61 10.31 10.03
CA SER A 93 0.45 11.17 10.27
C SER A 93 -0.37 11.43 9.01
N PHE A 94 -1.66 11.73 9.19
CA PHE A 94 -2.56 12.07 8.08
C PHE A 94 -2.15 13.33 7.32
N ILE A 95 -1.47 14.29 7.97
CA ILE A 95 -0.98 15.53 7.33
C ILE A 95 0.00 15.23 6.19
N GLN A 96 0.70 14.09 6.26
CA GLN A 96 1.64 13.68 5.23
C GLN A 96 0.95 13.05 4.01
N LEU A 97 -0.34 12.72 4.08
CA LEU A 97 -1.07 12.11 2.98
C LEU A 97 -1.50 13.15 1.92
N GLY A 98 -1.58 14.43 2.29
CA GLY A 98 -2.13 15.51 1.44
C GLY A 98 -3.35 16.13 2.09
#